data_AF-A0A960XTX5-F1
#
_entry.id   AF-A0A960XTX5-F1
#
_cell.length_a   1.000
_cell.length_b   1.000
_cell.length_c   1.000
_cell.angle_alpha   90.00
_cell.angle_beta   90.00
_cell.angle_gamma   90.00
#
_symmetry.space_group_name_H-M   'P 1'
#
loop_
_entity.id
_entity.type
_entity.pdbx_description
1 polymer ?
#
loop_
_entity_poly.entity_id
_entity_poly.type
_entity_poly.pdbx_seq_one_letter_code
_entity_poly.pdbx_strand_id
1 'polypeptide(L)'
;MRQPEEDLLLALWGESTDRVPVQDLQVLAERFDRRSKYTDAPDRATRVAATLRKAAAETRSSTAQARIEDALIDWAPDALLLRELQTLMQQYRPFSEGVKVSSKDFSGLDASYQRLGAWMPKIQAVRPQEGLYVAVANMVKAAESGTKQAEKESSSGHFDTAIFMLQGAREEIRLALASLRNARQLQSVLILSDAVDAQQFALRLNEALDRVGSMEGSRKVLLDQLKTSQNRALQQIEPFTQSAAQELKVDQDALKSDGLPSPWERVMALYDKGKESADNAKLSLFKEYPDTPKALSDQNDAYKRWREALDLLRPESNEGAPQDQDSDASEGEEQNRDSEERRPPSASTQQALQLLQQMEMEDAPKSEKPAGVKQGLRPW
;
A
#
# COMPACT_ATOMS: atom_id res chain seq x y z
N MET A 1 -18.99 22.63 -21.46
CA MET A 1 -17.76 23.03 -20.76
C MET A 1 -16.61 22.23 -21.37
N ARG A 2 -15.73 22.87 -22.17
CA ARG A 2 -14.63 22.25 -22.96
C ARG A 2 -13.22 22.80 -22.61
N GLN A 3 -13.12 23.73 -21.65
CA GLN A 3 -11.92 24.56 -21.45
C GLN A 3 -10.64 23.85 -20.97
N PRO A 4 -10.64 22.90 -20.02
CA PRO A 4 -9.38 22.39 -19.47
C PRO A 4 -8.58 21.52 -20.45
N GLU A 5 -9.23 20.94 -21.46
CA GLU A 5 -8.55 20.13 -22.50
C GLU A 5 -7.92 21.01 -23.59
N GLU A 6 -8.59 22.12 -23.95
CA GLU A 6 -8.05 23.15 -24.84
C GLU A 6 -6.86 23.89 -24.18
N ASP A 7 -6.93 24.16 -22.88
CA ASP A 7 -5.85 24.79 -22.12
C ASP A 7 -4.62 23.87 -22.00
N LEU A 8 -4.81 22.54 -21.90
CA LEU A 8 -3.73 21.55 -21.87
C LEU A 8 -3.06 21.41 -23.25
N LEU A 9 -3.85 21.43 -24.33
CA LEU A 9 -3.36 21.46 -25.70
C LEU A 9 -2.66 22.78 -26.02
N LEU A 10 -3.18 23.91 -25.56
CA LEU A 10 -2.57 25.24 -25.71
C LEU A 10 -1.29 25.39 -24.87
N ALA A 11 -1.22 24.79 -23.68
CA ALA A 11 0.01 24.74 -22.89
C ALA A 11 1.10 23.90 -23.58
N LEU A 12 0.72 22.82 -24.25
CA LEU A 12 1.61 21.95 -25.01
C LEU A 12 1.98 22.51 -26.40
N TRP A 13 1.09 23.26 -27.04
CA TRP A 13 1.30 23.90 -28.35
C TRP A 13 1.92 25.30 -28.27
N GLY A 14 1.73 26.01 -27.16
CA GLY A 14 2.09 27.43 -27.02
C GLY A 14 3.58 27.71 -26.93
N GLU A 15 4.42 26.73 -26.57
CA GLU A 15 5.86 26.92 -26.48
C GLU A 15 6.61 25.69 -27.02
N SER A 16 7.20 25.85 -28.21
CA SER A 16 8.04 24.90 -28.96
C SER A 16 7.30 23.96 -29.94
N THR A 17 7.26 24.41 -31.20
CA THR A 17 7.21 23.58 -32.41
C THR A 17 8.42 22.66 -32.58
N ASP A 18 9.42 22.71 -31.67
CA ASP A 18 10.74 22.18 -31.95
C ASP A 18 11.15 20.97 -31.10
N ARG A 19 10.39 20.58 -30.05
CA ARG A 19 10.88 19.53 -29.12
C ARG A 19 9.90 18.52 -28.57
N VAL A 20 8.58 18.71 -28.70
CA VAL A 20 7.64 17.60 -28.48
C VAL A 20 7.29 17.08 -29.87
N PRO A 21 7.59 15.81 -30.22
CA PRO A 21 7.27 15.28 -31.53
C PRO A 21 5.79 15.56 -31.84
N VAL A 22 5.53 16.27 -32.93
CA VAL A 22 4.16 16.66 -33.34
C VAL A 22 3.23 15.44 -33.43
N GLN A 23 3.80 14.25 -33.68
CA GLN A 23 3.10 12.97 -33.64
C GLN A 23 2.60 12.57 -32.25
N ASP A 24 3.36 12.82 -31.18
CA ASP A 24 2.91 12.52 -29.80
C ASP A 24 1.80 13.48 -29.35
N LEU A 25 1.87 14.73 -29.80
CA LEU A 25 0.84 15.75 -29.55
C LEU A 25 -0.44 15.51 -30.36
N GLN A 26 -0.33 15.03 -31.61
CA GLN A 26 -1.48 14.60 -32.42
C GLN A 26 -2.12 13.33 -31.87
N VAL A 27 -1.33 12.36 -31.39
CA VAL A 27 -1.84 11.15 -30.72
C VAL A 27 -2.52 11.51 -29.39
N LEU A 28 -2.01 12.50 -28.66
CA LEU A 28 -2.69 13.04 -27.48
C LEU A 28 -4.00 13.71 -27.90
N ALA A 29 -3.99 14.68 -28.82
CA ALA A 29 -5.20 15.38 -29.29
C ALA A 29 -6.28 14.42 -29.83
N GLU A 30 -5.93 13.41 -30.62
CA GLU A 30 -6.87 12.37 -31.11
C GLU A 30 -7.37 11.43 -29.99
N ARG A 31 -6.59 11.23 -28.92
CA ARG A 31 -7.02 10.47 -27.74
C ARG A 31 -7.89 11.30 -26.79
N PHE A 32 -7.67 12.61 -26.73
CA PHE A 32 -8.51 13.56 -26.00
C PHE A 32 -9.86 13.75 -26.72
N ASP A 33 -9.92 13.80 -28.05
CA ASP A 33 -11.19 13.94 -28.79
C ASP A 33 -12.12 12.72 -28.66
N ARG A 34 -11.57 11.54 -28.29
CA ARG A 34 -12.34 10.31 -28.02
C ARG A 34 -12.97 10.23 -26.62
N ARG A 35 -12.87 11.27 -25.78
CA ARG A 35 -13.29 11.27 -24.36
C ARG A 35 -14.78 11.43 -24.06
N SER A 36 -15.68 11.49 -25.03
CA SER A 36 -17.11 11.35 -24.72
C SER A 36 -17.53 9.93 -24.31
N LYS A 37 -16.62 8.93 -24.34
CA LYS A 37 -16.96 7.51 -24.13
C LYS A 37 -16.09 6.71 -23.14
N TYR A 38 -15.08 7.29 -22.47
CA TYR A 38 -14.07 6.50 -21.76
C TYR A 38 -13.69 7.00 -20.36
N THR A 39 -14.66 7.52 -19.60
CA THR A 39 -14.54 7.74 -18.15
C THR A 39 -14.29 6.47 -17.33
N ASP A 40 -14.40 5.28 -17.94
CA ASP A 40 -14.39 4.00 -17.22
C ASP A 40 -13.02 3.26 -17.21
N ALA A 41 -11.93 3.89 -17.67
CA ALA A 41 -10.61 3.23 -17.77
C ALA A 41 -9.51 3.91 -16.93
N PRO A 42 -9.49 3.73 -15.59
CA PRO A 42 -8.55 4.38 -14.66
C PRO A 42 -7.07 4.13 -15.00
N ASP A 43 -6.71 2.92 -15.41
CA ASP A 43 -5.33 2.57 -15.78
C ASP A 43 -4.81 3.31 -17.01
N ARG A 44 -5.70 3.80 -17.88
CA ARG A 44 -5.30 4.62 -19.03
C ARG A 44 -5.03 6.06 -18.63
N ALA A 45 -5.87 6.63 -17.75
CA ALA A 45 -5.66 7.97 -17.21
C ALA A 45 -4.33 8.08 -16.44
N THR A 46 -4.00 7.09 -15.60
CA THR A 46 -2.71 7.05 -14.88
C THR A 46 -1.51 6.95 -15.82
N ARG A 47 -1.63 6.18 -16.92
CA ARG A 47 -0.58 6.10 -17.95
C ARG A 47 -0.36 7.42 -18.67
N VAL A 48 -1.44 8.11 -19.06
CA VAL A 48 -1.34 9.42 -19.72
C VAL A 48 -0.76 10.48 -18.79
N ALA A 49 -1.20 10.51 -17.52
CA ALA A 49 -0.63 11.39 -16.50
C ALA A 49 0.87 11.13 -16.31
N ALA A 50 1.31 9.85 -16.32
CA ALA A 50 2.72 9.51 -16.23
C ALA A 50 3.53 10.01 -17.43
N THR A 51 3.00 9.88 -18.66
CA THR A 51 3.65 10.38 -19.87
C THR A 51 3.75 11.90 -19.87
N LEU A 52 2.67 12.60 -19.56
CA LEU A 52 2.64 14.07 -19.51
C LEU A 52 3.57 14.61 -18.42
N ARG A 53 3.64 13.93 -17.28
CA ARG A 53 4.59 14.29 -16.23
C ARG A 53 6.04 14.08 -16.64
N LYS A 54 6.34 12.97 -17.33
CA LYS A 54 7.68 12.72 -17.86
C LYS A 54 8.07 13.83 -18.83
N ALA A 55 7.16 14.22 -19.73
CA ALA A 55 7.37 15.35 -20.63
C ALA A 55 7.58 16.68 -19.86
N ALA A 56 6.80 16.93 -18.80
CA ALA A 56 6.96 18.11 -17.95
C ALA A 56 8.34 18.15 -17.28
N ALA A 57 8.83 17.02 -16.76
CA ALA A 57 10.15 16.92 -16.13
C ALA A 57 11.31 17.05 -17.14
N GLU A 58 11.10 16.65 -18.39
CA GLU A 58 12.08 16.80 -19.48
C GLU A 58 12.08 18.22 -20.06
N THR A 59 11.07 19.03 -19.73
CA THR A 59 10.96 20.42 -20.15
C THR A 59 11.86 21.30 -19.30
N ARG A 60 12.79 22.03 -19.94
CA ARG A 60 13.71 22.96 -19.24
C ARG A 60 13.05 24.26 -18.77
N SER A 61 11.82 24.53 -19.21
CA SER A 61 11.03 25.71 -18.82
C SER A 61 10.20 25.40 -17.59
N SER A 62 10.50 26.04 -16.47
CA SER A 62 9.72 25.94 -15.23
C SER A 62 8.26 26.41 -15.42
N THR A 63 8.04 27.36 -16.31
CA THR A 63 6.70 27.87 -16.66
C THR A 63 5.88 26.83 -17.41
N ALA A 64 6.48 26.14 -18.38
CA ALA A 64 5.81 25.07 -19.12
C ALA A 64 5.52 23.86 -18.23
N GLN A 65 6.47 23.51 -17.34
CA GLN A 65 6.25 22.47 -16.33
C GLN A 65 5.04 22.80 -15.45
N ALA A 66 4.97 24.02 -14.90
CA ALA A 66 3.86 24.46 -14.06
C ALA A 66 2.51 24.42 -14.81
N ARG A 67 2.47 24.84 -16.09
CA ARG A 67 1.26 24.78 -16.92
C ARG A 67 0.78 23.36 -17.17
N ILE A 68 1.69 22.42 -17.46
CA ILE A 68 1.32 21.01 -17.66
C ILE A 68 0.80 20.41 -16.35
N GLU A 69 1.41 20.73 -15.21
CA GLU A 69 0.95 20.27 -13.90
C GLU A 69 -0.42 20.84 -13.53
N ASP A 70 -0.66 22.14 -13.74
CA ASP A 70 -1.96 22.79 -13.49
C ASP A 70 -3.05 22.17 -14.37
N ALA A 71 -2.76 21.95 -15.65
CA ALA A 71 -3.71 21.32 -16.55
C ALA A 71 -3.99 19.85 -16.16
N LEU A 72 -3.00 19.11 -15.63
CA LEU A 72 -3.22 17.76 -15.09
C LEU A 72 -4.09 17.77 -13.83
N ILE A 73 -3.95 18.78 -12.97
CA ILE A 73 -4.77 18.97 -11.76
C ILE A 73 -6.24 19.17 -12.15
N ASP A 74 -6.51 19.99 -13.16
CA ASP A 74 -7.88 20.24 -13.64
C ASP A 74 -8.49 19.01 -14.33
N TRP A 75 -7.65 18.28 -15.08
CA TRP A 75 -8.08 17.20 -15.96
C TRP A 75 -8.26 15.85 -15.29
N ALA A 76 -7.30 15.42 -14.46
CA ALA A 76 -7.28 14.10 -13.85
C ALA A 76 -6.55 14.11 -12.49
N PRO A 77 -7.08 14.82 -11.48
CA PRO A 77 -6.42 14.97 -10.18
C PRO A 77 -6.12 13.63 -9.51
N ASP A 78 -7.05 12.68 -9.54
CA ASP A 78 -6.85 11.33 -9.00
C ASP A 78 -5.68 10.59 -9.64
N ALA A 79 -5.54 10.66 -10.97
CA ALA A 79 -4.48 9.97 -11.69
C ALA A 79 -3.11 10.57 -11.37
N LEU A 80 -3.06 11.90 -11.24
CA LEU A 80 -1.86 12.63 -10.81
C LEU A 80 -1.46 12.26 -9.38
N LEU A 81 -2.42 12.25 -8.45
CA LEU A 81 -2.20 11.89 -7.05
C LEU A 81 -1.78 10.43 -6.88
N LEU A 82 -2.50 9.49 -7.50
CA LEU A 82 -2.14 8.07 -7.47
C LEU A 82 -0.70 7.85 -7.93
N ARG A 83 -0.28 8.54 -9.00
CA ARG A 83 1.08 8.42 -9.53
C ARG A 83 2.13 8.97 -8.57
N GLU A 84 1.89 10.12 -7.95
CA GLU A 84 2.87 10.70 -7.03
C GLU A 84 2.96 9.93 -5.72
N LEU A 85 1.83 9.49 -5.17
CA LEU A 85 1.81 8.62 -4.00
C LEU A 85 2.47 7.28 -4.27
N GLN A 86 2.32 6.69 -5.47
CA GLN A 86 3.07 5.49 -5.88
C GLN A 86 4.58 5.75 -5.96
N THR A 87 4.99 6.91 -6.48
CA THR A 87 6.40 7.31 -6.56
C THR A 87 6.99 7.44 -5.15
N LEU A 88 6.26 8.10 -4.26
CA LEU A 88 6.62 8.24 -2.85
C LEU A 88 6.71 6.87 -2.16
N MET A 89 5.75 5.95 -2.38
CA MET A 89 5.82 4.57 -1.88
C MET A 89 7.07 3.80 -2.36
N GLN A 90 7.52 4.04 -3.60
CA GLN A 90 8.74 3.41 -4.11
C GLN A 90 9.98 3.96 -3.42
N GLN A 91 10.01 5.27 -3.14
CA GLN A 91 11.09 5.90 -2.38
C GLN A 91 11.17 5.39 -0.94
N TYR A 92 10.08 4.86 -0.38
CA TYR A 92 10.08 4.20 0.93
C TYR A 92 10.66 2.79 0.97
N ARG A 93 10.85 2.13 -0.19
CA ARG A 93 11.33 0.73 -0.24
C ARG A 93 12.68 0.47 0.45
N PRO A 94 13.68 1.37 0.38
CA PRO A 94 14.97 1.15 1.03
C PRO A 94 14.89 1.08 2.56
N PHE A 95 13.83 1.62 3.17
CA PHE A 95 13.68 1.65 4.62
C PHE A 95 13.03 0.35 5.12
N SER A 96 13.89 -0.62 5.41
CA SER A 96 13.52 -1.90 6.03
C SER A 96 14.27 -2.09 7.35
N GLU A 97 13.78 -2.97 8.21
CA GLU A 97 14.44 -3.29 9.48
C GLU A 97 15.89 -3.69 9.26
N GLY A 98 16.80 -3.15 10.07
CA GLY A 98 18.24 -3.42 9.99
C GLY A 98 19.03 -2.53 9.03
N VAL A 99 18.39 -1.64 8.26
CA VAL A 99 19.09 -0.69 7.38
C VAL A 99 19.42 0.60 8.13
N LYS A 100 20.70 0.98 8.18
CA LYS A 100 21.08 2.31 8.69
C LYS A 100 20.60 3.40 7.73
N VAL A 101 19.72 4.27 8.23
CA VAL A 101 19.19 5.40 7.46
C VAL A 101 20.09 6.61 7.64
N SER A 102 20.54 7.22 6.55
CA SER A 102 21.31 8.46 6.55
C SER A 102 20.45 9.67 6.17
N SER A 103 20.87 10.88 6.55
CA SER A 103 20.17 12.12 6.17
C SER A 103 20.02 12.31 4.66
N LYS A 104 20.91 11.73 3.86
CA LYS A 104 20.84 11.79 2.38
C LYS A 104 19.68 10.97 1.82
N ASP A 105 19.16 10.00 2.55
CA ASP A 105 18.08 9.14 2.09
C ASP A 105 16.71 9.86 2.14
N PHE A 106 16.61 10.98 2.86
CA PHE A 106 15.38 11.75 3.01
C PHE A 106 15.13 12.77 1.89
N SER A 107 16.16 13.17 1.14
CA SER A 107 16.04 14.26 0.14
C SER A 107 15.06 13.92 -0.99
N GLY A 108 14.92 12.64 -1.33
CA GLY A 108 13.95 12.19 -2.33
C GLY A 108 12.49 12.33 -1.87
N LEU A 109 12.24 12.08 -0.58
CA LEU A 109 10.91 12.15 0.04
C LEU A 109 10.44 13.61 0.13
N ASP A 110 11.33 14.52 0.53
CA ASP A 110 10.99 15.93 0.76
C ASP A 110 10.52 16.62 -0.54
N ALA A 111 11.17 16.32 -1.67
CA ALA A 111 10.76 16.83 -2.98
C ALA A 111 9.35 16.34 -3.40
N SER A 112 8.97 15.12 -3.04
CA SER A 112 7.64 14.58 -3.31
C SER A 112 6.58 15.19 -2.39
N TYR A 113 6.90 15.42 -1.12
CA TYR A 113 6.00 16.12 -0.21
C TYR A 113 5.74 17.56 -0.59
N GLN A 114 6.76 18.30 -1.00
CA GLN A 114 6.61 19.68 -1.47
C GLN A 114 5.66 19.76 -2.67
N ARG A 115 5.79 18.83 -3.63
CA ARG A 115 4.87 18.75 -4.78
C ARG A 115 3.44 18.44 -4.36
N LEU A 116 3.24 17.41 -3.53
CA LEU A 116 1.91 17.06 -3.03
C LEU A 116 1.29 18.23 -2.24
N GLY A 117 2.06 18.89 -1.39
CA GLY A 117 1.64 20.07 -0.64
C GLY A 117 1.23 21.25 -1.53
N ALA A 118 1.88 21.43 -2.68
CA ALA A 118 1.52 22.45 -3.66
C ALA A 118 0.26 22.08 -4.47
N TRP A 119 0.06 20.80 -4.79
CA TRP A 119 -1.08 20.34 -5.59
C TRP A 119 -2.38 20.21 -4.78
N MET A 120 -2.31 19.76 -3.52
CA MET A 120 -3.51 19.48 -2.71
C MET A 120 -4.48 20.67 -2.59
N PRO A 121 -4.04 21.91 -2.27
CA PRO A 121 -4.94 23.05 -2.22
C PRO A 121 -5.59 23.36 -3.58
N LYS A 122 -4.86 23.19 -4.68
CA LYS A 122 -5.38 23.40 -6.04
C LYS A 122 -6.44 22.35 -6.38
N ILE A 123 -6.16 21.08 -6.09
CA ILE A 123 -7.10 19.98 -6.31
C ILE A 123 -8.38 20.19 -5.49
N GLN A 124 -8.26 20.59 -4.23
CA GLN A 124 -9.42 20.88 -3.37
C GLN A 124 -10.23 22.09 -3.88
N ALA A 125 -9.58 23.09 -4.47
CA ALA A 125 -10.28 24.22 -5.07
C ALA A 125 -11.08 23.82 -6.33
N VAL A 126 -10.56 22.88 -7.13
CA VAL A 126 -11.21 22.37 -8.34
C VAL A 126 -12.29 21.32 -8.01
N ARG A 127 -12.10 20.56 -6.93
CA ARG A 127 -13.02 19.49 -6.47
C ARG A 127 -13.41 19.67 -4.98
N PRO A 128 -14.11 20.77 -4.63
CA PRO A 128 -14.38 21.11 -3.23
C PRO A 128 -15.38 20.21 -2.51
N GLN A 129 -16.10 19.34 -3.24
CA GLN A 129 -17.17 18.50 -2.67
C GLN A 129 -16.71 17.10 -2.26
N GLU A 130 -15.45 16.73 -2.50
CA GLU A 130 -14.96 15.40 -2.19
C GLU A 130 -14.18 15.42 -0.87
N GLY A 131 -14.83 15.02 0.23
CA GLY A 131 -14.16 14.79 1.53
C GLY A 131 -12.96 13.84 1.45
N LEU A 132 -12.89 13.04 0.36
CA LEU A 132 -11.75 12.23 -0.03
C LEU A 132 -10.44 13.02 -0.11
N TYR A 133 -10.37 14.15 -0.81
CA TYR A 133 -9.11 14.88 -0.96
C TYR A 133 -8.66 15.56 0.33
N VAL A 134 -9.59 15.87 1.24
CA VAL A 134 -9.27 16.35 2.59
C VAL A 134 -8.64 15.21 3.40
N ALA A 135 -9.22 14.01 3.34
CA ALA A 135 -8.66 12.83 3.99
C ALA A 135 -7.26 12.48 3.45
N VAL A 136 -7.10 12.44 2.12
CA VAL A 136 -5.81 12.19 1.46
C VAL A 136 -4.77 13.25 1.84
N ALA A 137 -5.15 14.53 1.86
CA ALA A 137 -4.24 15.60 2.29
C ALA A 137 -3.79 15.44 3.76
N ASN A 138 -4.70 15.03 4.64
CA ASN A 138 -4.36 14.77 6.05
C ASN A 138 -3.41 13.58 6.20
N MET A 139 -3.60 12.51 5.43
CA MET A 139 -2.69 11.35 5.39
C MET A 139 -1.30 11.75 4.87
N VAL A 140 -1.22 12.53 3.79
CA VAL A 140 0.05 13.03 3.26
C VAL A 140 0.78 13.90 4.28
N LYS A 141 0.07 14.80 4.98
CA LYS A 141 0.65 15.63 6.04
C LYS A 141 1.17 14.80 7.21
N ALA A 142 0.43 13.78 7.63
CA ALA A 142 0.86 12.88 8.68
C ALA A 142 2.12 12.10 8.26
N ALA A 143 2.17 11.62 7.01
CA ALA A 143 3.35 10.97 6.45
C ALA A 143 4.57 11.91 6.42
N GLU A 144 4.39 13.15 5.97
CA GLU A 144 5.45 14.17 5.94
C GLU A 144 5.99 14.45 7.35
N SER A 145 5.09 14.63 8.33
CA SER A 145 5.47 14.83 9.73
C SER A 145 6.24 13.63 10.29
N GLY A 146 5.79 12.40 9.99
CA GLY A 146 6.50 11.18 10.40
C GLY A 146 7.89 11.08 9.78
N THR A 147 8.04 11.49 8.52
CA THR A 147 9.33 11.53 7.81
C THR A 147 10.30 12.51 8.46
N LYS A 148 9.83 13.72 8.77
CA LYS A 148 10.63 14.75 9.46
C LYS A 148 11.03 14.31 10.86
N GLN A 149 10.13 13.62 11.58
CA GLN A 149 10.46 13.05 12.87
C GLN A 149 11.51 11.93 12.75
N ALA A 150 11.38 11.07 11.74
CA ALA A 150 12.37 10.02 11.47
C ALA A 150 13.78 10.60 11.20
N GLU A 151 13.87 11.68 10.42
CA GLU A 151 15.13 12.38 10.16
C GLU A 151 15.77 12.91 11.45
N LYS A 152 14.95 13.48 12.35
CA LYS A 152 15.39 13.96 13.66
C LYS A 152 15.89 12.82 14.56
N GLU A 153 15.17 11.71 14.62
CA GLU A 153 15.55 10.53 15.41
C GLU A 153 16.82 9.88 14.85
N SER A 154 16.95 9.75 13.53
CA SER A 154 18.16 9.25 12.87
C SER A 154 19.38 10.12 13.16
N SER A 155 19.22 11.44 13.10
CA SER A 155 20.28 12.41 13.43
C SER A 155 20.71 12.33 14.91
N SER A 156 19.82 11.84 15.78
CA SER A 156 20.08 11.62 17.20
C SER A 156 20.64 10.23 17.51
N GLY A 157 20.86 9.38 16.48
CA GLY A 157 21.36 8.02 16.63
C GLY A 157 20.29 6.98 16.97
N HIS A 158 19.01 7.35 17.03
CA HIS A 158 17.89 6.45 17.32
C HIS A 158 17.36 5.79 16.04
N PHE A 159 18.19 4.98 15.39
CA PHE A 159 17.88 4.42 14.07
C PHE A 159 16.64 3.53 14.05
N ASP A 160 16.42 2.71 15.08
CA ASP A 160 15.25 1.83 15.13
C ASP A 160 13.96 2.65 15.22
N THR A 161 13.93 3.69 16.07
CA THR A 161 12.81 4.61 16.16
C THR A 161 12.58 5.33 14.82
N ALA A 162 13.64 5.78 14.16
CA ALA A 162 13.55 6.40 12.83
C ALA A 162 12.94 5.45 11.77
N ILE A 163 13.33 4.17 11.78
CA ILE A 163 12.75 3.16 10.87
C ILE A 163 11.25 2.99 11.14
N PHE A 164 10.82 2.88 12.40
CA PHE A 164 9.40 2.78 12.72
C PHE A 164 8.60 4.02 12.30
N MET A 165 9.18 5.22 12.43
CA MET A 165 8.56 6.45 11.93
C MET A 165 8.42 6.44 10.40
N LEU A 166 9.44 5.96 9.67
CA LEU A 166 9.38 5.81 8.22
C LEU A 166 8.38 4.75 7.77
N GLN A 167 8.27 3.64 8.50
CA GLN A 167 7.26 2.61 8.24
C GLN A 167 5.85 3.18 8.48
N GLY A 168 5.67 4.00 9.51
CA GLY A 168 4.42 4.70 9.76
C GLY A 168 4.07 5.70 8.68
N ALA A 169 5.04 6.52 8.25
CA ALA A 169 4.85 7.44 7.14
C ALA A 169 4.52 6.70 5.83
N ARG A 170 5.16 5.56 5.56
CA ARG A 170 4.82 4.69 4.43
C ARG A 170 3.38 4.17 4.53
N GLU A 171 2.93 3.75 5.71
CA GLU A 171 1.57 3.26 5.93
C GLU A 171 0.53 4.36 5.69
N GLU A 172 0.80 5.59 6.11
CA GLU A 172 -0.02 6.76 5.79
C GLU A 172 -0.18 6.96 4.27
N ILE A 173 0.89 6.81 3.49
CA ILE A 173 0.83 6.90 2.02
C ILE A 173 0.09 5.70 1.40
N ARG A 174 0.26 4.49 1.95
CA ARG A 174 -0.51 3.31 1.53
C ARG A 174 -2.01 3.56 1.68
N LEU A 175 -2.43 4.14 2.80
CA LEU A 175 -3.83 4.44 3.09
C LEU A 175 -4.39 5.58 2.22
N ALA A 176 -3.57 6.57 1.89
CA ALA A 176 -3.92 7.59 0.91
C ALA A 176 -4.19 6.97 -0.47
N LEU A 177 -3.33 6.03 -0.91
CA LEU A 177 -3.53 5.27 -2.16
C LEU A 177 -4.80 4.41 -2.11
N ALA A 178 -5.03 3.72 -1.00
CA ALA A 178 -6.23 2.91 -0.79
C ALA A 178 -7.50 3.75 -0.87
N SER A 179 -7.53 4.91 -0.22
CA SER A 179 -8.69 5.82 -0.23
C SER A 179 -9.03 6.28 -1.66
N LEU A 180 -8.03 6.67 -2.45
CA LEU A 180 -8.22 7.05 -3.86
C LEU A 180 -8.68 5.89 -4.75
N ARG A 181 -8.30 4.65 -4.43
CA ARG A 181 -8.75 3.45 -5.15
C ARG A 181 -10.16 3.02 -4.75
N ASN A 182 -10.42 2.97 -3.45
CA ASN A 182 -11.65 2.44 -2.86
C ASN A 182 -12.84 3.38 -3.08
N ALA A 183 -12.62 4.70 -3.18
CA ALA A 183 -13.65 5.66 -3.58
C ALA A 183 -14.32 5.30 -4.93
N ARG A 184 -13.68 4.46 -5.74
CA ARG A 184 -14.18 4.03 -7.05
C ARG A 184 -14.74 2.61 -7.07
N GLN A 185 -14.51 1.81 -6.03
CA GLN A 185 -14.81 0.38 -6.09
C GLN A 185 -15.60 -0.18 -4.89
N LEU A 186 -15.65 0.47 -3.71
CA LEU A 186 -16.42 0.05 -2.52
C LEU A 186 -16.53 -1.48 -2.35
N GLN A 187 -15.43 -2.22 -2.54
CA GLN A 187 -15.41 -3.67 -2.39
C GLN A 187 -15.07 -4.01 -0.94
N SER A 188 -15.93 -4.80 -0.30
CA SER A 188 -15.77 -5.23 1.09
C SER A 188 -14.42 -5.92 1.32
N VAL A 189 -13.94 -6.67 0.33
CA VAL A 189 -12.61 -7.30 0.32
C VAL A 189 -11.48 -6.27 0.44
N LEU A 190 -11.55 -5.16 -0.31
CA LEU A 190 -10.51 -4.12 -0.28
C LEU A 190 -10.52 -3.40 1.06
N ILE A 191 -11.69 -3.00 1.55
CA ILE A 191 -11.86 -2.32 2.85
C ILE A 191 -11.30 -3.19 3.98
N LEU A 192 -11.69 -4.47 4.02
CA LEU A 192 -11.23 -5.41 5.04
C LEU A 192 -9.74 -5.69 4.93
N SER A 193 -9.20 -5.83 3.71
CA SER A 193 -7.75 -5.98 3.49
C SER A 193 -6.97 -4.77 4.00
N ASP A 194 -7.45 -3.55 3.75
CA ASP A 194 -6.79 -2.33 4.19
C ASP A 194 -6.77 -2.19 5.72
N ALA A 195 -7.86 -2.58 6.38
CA ALA A 195 -7.95 -2.62 7.84
C ALA A 195 -7.04 -3.69 8.44
N VAL A 196 -6.94 -4.88 7.83
CA VAL A 196 -6.02 -5.94 8.26
C VAL A 196 -4.56 -5.47 8.20
N ASP A 197 -4.16 -4.82 7.11
CA ASP A 197 -2.82 -4.27 6.96
C ASP A 197 -2.52 -3.18 8.01
N ALA A 198 -3.46 -2.26 8.23
CA ALA A 198 -3.34 -1.20 9.23
C ALA A 198 -3.24 -1.78 10.67
N GLN A 199 -4.03 -2.81 10.96
CA GLN A 199 -4.00 -3.52 12.24
C GLN A 199 -2.68 -4.26 12.45
N GLN A 200 -2.13 -4.89 11.40
CA GLN A 200 -0.82 -5.53 11.46
C GLN A 200 0.31 -4.51 11.71
N PHE A 201 0.20 -3.31 11.15
CA PHE A 201 1.16 -2.25 11.43
C PHE A 201 1.07 -1.77 12.90
N ALA A 202 -0.13 -1.57 13.43
CA ALA A 202 -0.33 -1.23 14.84
C ALA A 202 0.28 -2.28 15.77
N LEU A 203 0.13 -3.57 15.44
CA LEU A 203 0.70 -4.68 16.20
C LEU A 203 2.24 -4.63 16.21
N ARG A 204 2.88 -4.41 15.07
CA ARG A 204 4.35 -4.27 14.98
C ARG A 204 4.87 -3.09 15.79
N LEU A 205 4.16 -1.97 15.83
CA LEU A 205 4.53 -0.82 16.67
C LEU A 205 4.45 -1.14 18.17
N ASN A 206 3.48 -1.96 18.58
CA ASN A 206 3.35 -2.38 19.98
C ASN A 206 4.48 -3.35 20.36
N GLU A 207 4.79 -4.32 19.51
CA GLU A 207 5.97 -5.19 19.69
C GLU A 207 7.28 -4.39 19.72
N ALA A 208 7.38 -3.31 18.93
CA ALA A 208 8.53 -2.42 18.92
C ALA A 208 8.67 -1.61 20.22
N LEU A 209 7.56 -1.20 20.84
CA LEU A 209 7.58 -0.51 22.13
C LEU A 209 8.25 -1.35 23.21
N ASP A 210 8.02 -2.66 23.21
CA ASP A 210 8.67 -3.58 24.15
C ASP A 210 10.19 -3.69 23.89
N ARG A 211 10.63 -3.53 22.64
CA ARG A 211 12.06 -3.61 22.25
C ARG A 211 12.84 -2.34 22.57
N VAL A 212 12.23 -1.17 22.49
CA VAL A 212 12.90 0.13 22.70
C VAL A 212 13.25 0.40 24.17
N GLY A 213 12.74 -0.40 25.10
CA GLY A 213 13.18 -0.40 26.50
C GLY A 213 12.94 0.94 27.22
N SER A 214 13.91 1.39 28.02
CA SER A 214 13.78 2.55 28.94
C SER A 214 14.09 3.91 28.31
N MET A 215 14.24 4.02 26.98
CA MET A 215 14.44 5.33 26.33
C MET A 215 13.12 6.11 26.30
N GLU A 216 12.87 6.90 27.35
CA GLU A 216 11.59 7.56 27.60
C GLU A 216 11.12 8.45 26.43
N GLY A 217 12.04 9.14 25.76
CA GLY A 217 11.77 9.95 24.57
C GLY A 217 11.24 9.11 23.41
N SER A 218 12.02 8.13 22.94
CA SER A 218 11.65 7.23 21.84
C SER A 218 10.39 6.43 22.13
N ARG A 219 10.22 6.00 23.38
CA ARG A 219 9.02 5.28 23.84
C ARG A 219 7.76 6.15 23.72
N LYS A 220 7.82 7.43 24.09
CA LYS A 220 6.68 8.35 23.95
C LYS A 220 6.28 8.52 22.48
N VAL A 221 7.24 8.78 21.60
CA VAL A 221 6.96 8.99 20.17
C VAL A 221 6.34 7.72 19.55
N LEU A 222 6.88 6.53 19.86
CA LEU A 222 6.33 5.26 19.39
C LEU A 222 4.92 4.97 19.93
N LEU A 223 4.65 5.35 21.19
CA LEU A 223 3.32 5.18 21.77
C LEU A 223 2.29 6.08 21.08
N ASP A 224 2.65 7.32 20.77
CA ASP A 224 1.78 8.23 20.03
C ASP A 224 1.54 7.74 18.59
N GLN A 225 2.58 7.19 17.94
CA GLN A 225 2.47 6.51 16.65
C GLN A 225 1.52 5.30 16.71
N LEU A 226 1.66 4.46 17.75
CA LEU A 226 0.83 3.29 17.99
C LEU A 226 -0.65 3.67 18.17
N LYS A 227 -0.92 4.67 19.01
CA LYS A 227 -2.27 5.22 19.22
C LYS A 227 -2.90 5.71 17.92
N THR A 228 -2.11 6.41 17.10
CA THR A 228 -2.54 6.91 15.79
C THR A 228 -2.86 5.75 14.85
N SER A 229 -1.97 4.74 14.78
CA SER A 229 -2.18 3.55 13.95
C SER A 229 -3.40 2.73 14.39
N GLN A 230 -3.68 2.62 15.69
CA GLN A 230 -4.84 1.90 16.20
C GLN A 230 -6.16 2.60 15.82
N ASN A 231 -6.22 3.93 15.98
CA ASN A 231 -7.38 4.71 15.52
C ASN A 231 -7.62 4.57 14.03
N ARG A 232 -6.53 4.47 13.27
CA ARG A 232 -6.57 4.36 11.82
C ARG A 232 -7.07 3.01 11.34
N ALA A 233 -6.68 1.92 11.98
CA ALA A 233 -7.27 0.60 11.70
C ALA A 233 -8.81 0.62 11.90
N LEU A 234 -9.29 1.26 12.97
CA LEU A 234 -10.73 1.43 13.22
C LEU A 234 -11.41 2.32 12.16
N GLN A 235 -10.79 3.43 11.76
CA GLN A 235 -11.34 4.30 10.71
C GLN A 235 -11.44 3.59 9.35
N GLN A 236 -10.45 2.77 9.00
CA GLN A 236 -10.44 2.06 7.72
C GLN A 236 -11.53 0.99 7.64
N ILE A 237 -11.89 0.38 8.77
CA ILE A 237 -12.93 -0.65 8.79
C ILE A 237 -14.36 -0.08 8.87
N GLU A 238 -14.55 1.19 9.25
CA GLU A 238 -15.88 1.81 9.38
C GLU A 238 -16.79 1.65 8.14
N PRO A 239 -16.31 1.80 6.90
CA PRO A 239 -17.16 1.66 5.70
C PRO A 239 -17.57 0.22 5.39
N PHE A 240 -16.99 -0.78 6.07
CA PHE A 240 -17.17 -2.20 5.75
C PHE A 240 -18.64 -2.62 5.84
N THR A 241 -19.37 -2.21 6.88
CA THR A 241 -20.78 -2.61 7.07
C THR A 241 -21.68 -2.08 5.97
N GLN A 242 -21.42 -0.87 5.46
CA GLN A 242 -22.18 -0.28 4.37
C GLN A 242 -21.90 -1.01 3.04
N SER A 243 -20.64 -1.33 2.77
CA SER A 243 -20.22 -2.09 1.59
C SER A 243 -20.78 -3.51 1.62
N ALA A 244 -20.64 -4.21 2.75
CA ALA A 244 -21.19 -5.54 2.97
C ALA A 244 -22.72 -5.56 2.78
N ALA A 245 -23.45 -4.56 3.27
CA ALA A 245 -24.91 -4.47 3.08
C ALA A 245 -25.31 -4.30 1.60
N GLN A 246 -24.49 -3.61 0.80
CA GLN A 246 -24.73 -3.47 -0.64
C GLN A 246 -24.48 -4.80 -1.37
N GLU A 247 -23.39 -5.49 -1.04
CA GLU A 247 -23.05 -6.80 -1.61
C GLU A 247 -24.06 -7.87 -1.21
N LEU A 248 -24.46 -7.92 0.06
CA LEU A 248 -25.53 -8.79 0.58
C LEU A 248 -26.85 -8.61 -0.17
N LYS A 249 -27.21 -7.37 -0.56
CA LYS A 249 -28.43 -7.12 -1.33
C LYS A 249 -28.35 -7.71 -2.73
N VAL A 250 -27.19 -7.60 -3.38
CA VAL A 250 -26.92 -8.20 -4.70
C VAL A 250 -26.94 -9.73 -4.60
N ASP A 251 -26.30 -10.29 -3.57
CA ASP A 251 -26.27 -11.73 -3.33
C ASP A 251 -27.65 -12.29 -2.95
N GLN A 252 -28.45 -11.59 -2.14
CA GLN A 252 -29.82 -12.01 -1.81
C GLN A 252 -30.75 -12.02 -3.01
N ASP A 253 -30.53 -11.14 -3.99
CA ASP A 253 -31.28 -11.18 -5.25
C ASP A 253 -30.85 -12.36 -6.14
N ALA A 254 -29.61 -12.85 -6.01
CA ALA A 254 -29.09 -14.02 -6.71
C ALA A 254 -29.40 -15.36 -6.00
N LEU A 255 -29.37 -15.41 -4.66
CA LEU A 255 -29.49 -16.60 -3.82
C LEU A 255 -30.93 -17.07 -3.55
N LYS A 256 -31.95 -16.42 -4.13
CA LYS A 256 -33.34 -16.91 -4.10
C LYS A 256 -33.52 -18.31 -4.70
N SER A 257 -32.47 -18.94 -5.26
CA SER A 257 -32.49 -20.27 -5.87
C SER A 257 -32.05 -21.45 -4.98
N ASP A 258 -31.13 -21.29 -4.00
CA ASP A 258 -30.35 -22.47 -3.52
C ASP A 258 -30.29 -22.74 -2.01
N GLY A 259 -30.88 -21.91 -1.14
CA GLY A 259 -31.11 -22.25 0.28
C GLY A 259 -29.85 -22.50 1.16
N LEU A 260 -28.65 -22.20 0.67
CA LEU A 260 -27.40 -22.32 1.43
C LEU A 260 -27.22 -21.12 2.40
N PRO A 261 -26.67 -21.33 3.61
CA PRO A 261 -26.36 -20.25 4.53
C PRO A 261 -25.31 -19.34 3.92
N SER A 262 -25.57 -18.03 3.95
CA SER A 262 -24.71 -17.05 3.30
C SER A 262 -23.37 -16.94 4.03
N PRO A 263 -22.21 -17.00 3.32
CA PRO A 263 -20.89 -16.82 3.94
C PRO A 263 -20.77 -15.48 4.68
N TRP A 264 -21.59 -14.50 4.28
CA TRP A 264 -21.68 -13.19 4.91
C TRP A 264 -22.07 -13.21 6.38
N GLU A 265 -22.90 -14.15 6.85
CA GLU A 265 -23.26 -14.21 8.28
C GLU A 265 -22.03 -14.48 9.13
N ARG A 266 -21.17 -15.41 8.67
CA ARG A 266 -19.91 -15.74 9.34
C ARG A 266 -18.90 -14.60 9.22
N VAL A 267 -18.81 -13.96 8.05
CA VAL A 267 -17.95 -12.78 7.82
C VAL A 267 -18.32 -11.64 8.76
N MET A 268 -19.62 -11.31 8.88
CA MET A 268 -20.09 -10.23 9.75
C MET A 268 -19.83 -10.52 11.23
N ALA A 269 -20.05 -11.76 11.69
CA ALA A 269 -19.74 -12.15 13.05
C ALA A 269 -18.23 -12.05 13.39
N LEU A 270 -17.36 -12.38 12.44
CA LEU A 270 -15.91 -12.22 12.59
C LEU A 270 -15.51 -10.74 12.57
N TYR A 271 -16.10 -9.94 11.68
CA TYR A 271 -15.91 -8.49 11.62
C TYR A 271 -16.25 -7.82 12.96
N ASP A 272 -17.43 -8.11 13.53
CA ASP A 272 -17.88 -7.50 14.78
C ASP A 272 -16.97 -7.84 15.95
N LYS A 273 -16.56 -9.12 16.09
CA LYS A 273 -15.60 -9.55 17.11
C LYS A 273 -14.23 -8.89 16.93
N GLY A 274 -13.79 -8.75 15.68
CA GLY A 274 -12.52 -8.07 15.38
C GLY A 274 -12.57 -6.60 15.74
N LYS A 275 -13.70 -5.93 15.45
CA LYS A 275 -13.93 -4.53 15.81
C LYS A 275 -13.97 -4.31 17.31
N GLU A 276 -14.71 -5.15 18.05
CA GLU A 276 -14.73 -5.11 19.51
C GLU A 276 -13.32 -5.24 20.10
N SER A 277 -12.53 -6.18 19.58
CA SER A 277 -11.14 -6.38 20.00
C SER A 277 -10.28 -5.14 19.69
N ALA A 278 -10.43 -4.55 18.51
CA ALA A 278 -9.71 -3.33 18.13
C ALA A 278 -10.10 -2.11 19.01
N ASP A 279 -11.35 -2.00 19.41
CA ASP A 279 -11.83 -0.97 20.36
C ASP A 279 -11.28 -1.20 21.76
N ASN A 280 -11.22 -2.45 22.23
CA ASN A 280 -10.59 -2.80 23.52
C ASN A 280 -9.09 -2.48 23.54
N ALA A 281 -8.38 -2.74 22.44
CA ALA A 281 -6.98 -2.34 22.27
C ALA A 281 -6.82 -0.81 22.38
N LYS A 282 -7.69 -0.04 21.71
CA LYS A 282 -7.71 1.42 21.81
C LYS A 282 -7.95 1.86 23.26
N LEU A 283 -8.94 1.31 23.94
CA LEU A 283 -9.20 1.64 25.35
C LEU A 283 -7.98 1.36 26.24
N SER A 284 -7.24 0.28 25.99
CA SER A 284 -6.03 -0.07 26.74
C SER A 284 -4.86 0.89 26.47
N LEU A 285 -4.71 1.38 25.24
CA LEU A 285 -3.65 2.31 24.85
C LEU A 285 -3.88 3.76 25.32
N PHE A 286 -5.14 4.19 25.39
CA PHE A 286 -5.51 5.59 25.66
C PHE A 286 -5.72 5.92 27.16
N LYS A 287 -5.46 4.98 28.06
CA LYS A 287 -5.40 5.24 29.51
C LYS A 287 -4.26 6.19 29.87
N GLU A 288 -4.38 6.83 31.03
CA GLU A 288 -3.29 7.63 31.64
C GLU A 288 -2.00 6.79 31.77
N TYR A 289 -2.17 5.52 32.16
CA TYR A 289 -1.13 4.50 32.17
C TYR A 289 -1.51 3.40 31.15
N PRO A 290 -0.94 3.45 29.93
CA PRO A 290 -1.26 2.49 28.89
C PRO A 290 -0.89 1.05 29.29
N ASP A 291 -1.83 0.14 29.08
CA ASP A 291 -1.65 -1.29 29.30
C ASP A 291 -1.23 -1.94 27.97
N THR A 292 0.05 -1.81 27.62
CA THR A 292 0.60 -2.26 26.33
C THR A 292 0.49 -3.78 26.12
N PRO A 293 0.67 -4.66 27.14
CA PRO A 293 0.47 -6.10 26.96
C PRO A 293 -0.99 -6.47 26.67
N LYS A 294 -1.95 -5.86 27.37
CA LYS A 294 -3.37 -6.09 27.07
C LYS A 294 -3.73 -5.58 25.67
N ALA A 295 -3.26 -4.37 25.33
CA ALA A 295 -3.46 -3.82 23.99
C ALA A 295 -2.90 -4.76 22.91
N LEU A 296 -1.72 -5.35 23.11
CA LEU A 296 -1.11 -6.29 22.17
C LEU A 296 -1.96 -7.56 21.98
N SER A 297 -2.53 -8.09 23.06
CA SER A 297 -3.45 -9.23 23.00
C SER A 297 -4.70 -8.90 22.19
N ASP A 298 -5.36 -7.79 22.52
CA ASP A 298 -6.58 -7.34 21.85
C ASP A 298 -6.31 -7.02 20.36
N GLN A 299 -5.13 -6.46 20.04
CA GLN A 299 -4.71 -6.20 18.67
C GLN A 299 -4.50 -7.47 17.85
N ASN A 300 -3.90 -8.50 18.46
CA ASN A 300 -3.71 -9.81 17.85
C ASN A 300 -5.06 -10.47 17.52
N ASP A 301 -6.01 -10.39 18.44
CA ASP A 301 -7.33 -10.96 18.24
C ASP A 301 -8.10 -10.23 17.13
N ALA A 302 -8.06 -8.89 17.11
CA ALA A 302 -8.62 -8.10 16.00
C ALA A 302 -8.05 -8.54 14.63
N TYR A 303 -6.71 -8.63 14.55
CA TYR A 303 -6.02 -9.05 13.34
C TYR A 303 -6.45 -10.45 12.87
N LYS A 304 -6.47 -11.44 13.78
CA LYS A 304 -6.87 -12.82 13.47
C LYS A 304 -8.30 -12.87 12.93
N ARG A 305 -9.25 -12.18 13.57
CA ARG A 305 -10.66 -12.19 13.19
C ARG A 305 -10.91 -11.57 11.82
N TRP A 306 -10.32 -10.40 11.56
CA TRP A 306 -10.46 -9.73 10.27
C TRP A 306 -9.75 -10.48 9.14
N ARG A 307 -8.64 -11.14 9.42
CA ARG A 307 -7.97 -12.00 8.44
C ARG A 307 -8.81 -13.23 8.09
N GLU A 308 -9.41 -13.90 9.09
CA GLU A 308 -10.33 -15.02 8.85
C GLU A 308 -11.55 -14.57 8.03
N ALA A 309 -12.11 -13.39 8.33
CA ALA A 309 -13.20 -12.81 7.55
C ALA A 309 -12.79 -12.51 6.09
N LEU A 310 -11.55 -12.04 5.87
CA LEU A 310 -11.02 -11.76 4.54
C LEU A 310 -10.82 -13.05 3.74
N ASP A 311 -10.35 -14.12 4.38
CA ASP A 311 -10.17 -15.42 3.74
C ASP A 311 -11.51 -16.02 3.29
N LEU A 312 -12.60 -15.82 4.05
CA LEU A 312 -13.96 -16.22 3.66
C LEU A 312 -14.52 -15.42 2.47
N LEU A 313 -14.10 -14.16 2.30
CA LEU A 313 -14.53 -13.31 1.19
C LEU A 313 -13.69 -13.50 -0.08
N ARG A 314 -12.52 -14.14 0.03
CA ARG A 314 -11.73 -14.47 -1.15
C ARG A 314 -12.41 -15.65 -1.85
N PRO A 315 -12.77 -15.51 -3.15
CA PRO A 315 -13.22 -16.67 -3.90
C PRO A 315 -12.04 -17.62 -3.96
N GLU A 316 -12.14 -18.77 -3.29
CA GLU A 316 -11.22 -19.86 -3.55
C GLU A 316 -11.26 -20.14 -5.05
N SER A 317 -10.08 -20.30 -5.64
CA SER A 317 -9.87 -21.01 -6.88
C SER A 317 -10.66 -22.34 -6.82
N ASN A 318 -11.89 -22.31 -7.34
CA ASN A 318 -12.70 -23.45 -7.71
C ASN A 318 -12.00 -24.18 -8.88
N GLU A 319 -10.84 -24.79 -8.61
CA GLU A 319 -10.28 -25.83 -9.45
C GLU A 319 -10.76 -27.19 -8.91
N GLY A 320 -11.91 -27.60 -9.45
CA GLY A 320 -12.16 -28.95 -9.92
C GLY A 320 -11.94 -30.12 -8.96
N ALA A 321 -13.03 -30.55 -8.33
CA ALA A 321 -13.37 -31.97 -8.36
C ALA A 321 -14.82 -32.09 -8.86
N PRO A 322 -15.06 -32.68 -10.06
CA PRO A 322 -16.41 -33.04 -10.46
C PRO A 322 -16.84 -34.19 -9.54
N GLN A 323 -17.84 -33.94 -8.70
CA GLN A 323 -18.63 -35.04 -8.14
C GLN A 323 -19.57 -35.53 -9.25
N ASP A 324 -19.07 -36.48 -10.05
CA ASP A 324 -19.97 -37.38 -10.75
C ASP A 324 -20.64 -38.27 -9.69
N GLN A 325 -21.97 -38.15 -9.62
CA GLN A 325 -22.83 -39.15 -9.02
C GLN A 325 -22.83 -40.37 -9.93
N ASP A 326 -22.47 -41.54 -9.42
CA ASP A 326 -23.27 -42.76 -9.60
C ASP A 326 -22.83 -43.90 -8.65
N SER A 327 -23.83 -44.34 -7.87
CA SER A 327 -24.16 -45.74 -7.55
C SER A 327 -23.26 -46.63 -6.63
N ASP A 328 -23.94 -47.07 -5.56
CA ASP A 328 -23.91 -48.39 -4.91
C ASP A 328 -22.76 -48.88 -4.00
N ALA A 329 -23.17 -49.12 -2.75
CA ALA A 329 -22.78 -50.16 -1.80
C ALA A 329 -21.64 -51.14 -2.14
N SER A 330 -20.61 -51.20 -1.29
CA SER A 330 -20.35 -52.36 -0.40
C SER A 330 -19.02 -52.24 0.35
N GLU A 331 -19.01 -52.95 1.48
CA GLU A 331 -17.95 -53.25 2.44
C GLU A 331 -16.60 -53.65 1.84
N GLY A 332 -15.51 -53.40 2.58
CA GLY A 332 -14.23 -54.05 2.29
C GLY A 332 -13.02 -53.43 2.96
N GLU A 333 -12.43 -54.21 3.87
CA GLU A 333 -11.21 -53.93 4.64
C GLU A 333 -9.93 -53.80 3.79
N GLU A 334 -8.96 -53.11 4.40
CA GLU A 334 -7.52 -53.41 4.41
C GLU A 334 -6.61 -53.16 3.17
N GLN A 335 -5.40 -52.69 3.53
CA GLN A 335 -4.09 -52.79 2.87
C GLN A 335 -3.57 -51.63 1.98
N ASN A 336 -2.67 -50.85 2.60
CA ASN A 336 -1.24 -50.75 2.25
C ASN A 336 -0.89 -50.46 0.76
N ARG A 337 -0.40 -49.25 0.47
CA ARG A 337 1.02 -48.96 0.13
C ARG A 337 1.20 -47.62 -0.57
N ASP A 338 2.32 -47.00 -0.22
CA ASP A 338 3.07 -45.97 -0.93
C ASP A 338 2.85 -45.94 -2.44
N SER A 339 2.55 -44.74 -2.94
CA SER A 339 2.91 -44.30 -4.28
C SER A 339 3.12 -42.79 -4.24
N GLU A 340 4.36 -42.40 -3.91
CA GLU A 340 4.92 -41.11 -4.29
C GLU A 340 4.90 -41.01 -5.82
N GLU A 341 3.89 -40.36 -6.39
CA GLU A 341 3.91 -39.96 -7.79
C GLU A 341 4.04 -38.44 -7.90
N ARG A 342 5.23 -38.06 -8.39
CA ARG A 342 5.76 -36.70 -8.50
C ARG A 342 4.83 -35.81 -9.32
N ARG A 343 4.11 -34.92 -8.65
CA ARG A 343 3.58 -33.72 -9.29
C ARG A 343 4.74 -32.76 -9.57
N PRO A 344 4.84 -32.17 -10.77
CA PRO A 344 5.84 -31.14 -11.03
C PRO A 344 5.57 -29.95 -10.08
N PRO A 345 6.62 -29.34 -9.49
CA PRO A 345 6.46 -28.19 -8.62
C PRO A 345 5.75 -27.07 -9.39
N SER A 346 4.75 -26.44 -8.76
CA SER A 346 4.03 -25.32 -9.33
C SER A 346 4.99 -24.16 -9.62
N ALA A 347 4.61 -23.26 -10.52
CA ALA A 347 5.46 -22.14 -10.95
C ALA A 347 5.97 -21.28 -9.76
N SER A 348 5.20 -21.21 -8.66
CA SER A 348 5.62 -20.52 -7.44
C SER A 348 6.66 -21.31 -6.65
N THR A 349 6.57 -22.64 -6.59
CA THR A 349 7.58 -23.50 -5.96
C THR A 349 8.88 -23.53 -6.75
N GLN A 350 8.81 -23.44 -8.09
CA GLN A 350 10.00 -23.31 -8.94
C GLN A 350 10.70 -21.95 -8.77
N GLN A 351 9.94 -20.86 -8.61
CA GLN A 351 10.52 -19.55 -8.28
C GLN A 351 11.14 -19.53 -6.88
N ALA A 352 10.50 -20.15 -5.89
CA ALA A 352 11.03 -20.26 -4.54
C ALA A 352 12.33 -21.09 -4.51
N LEU A 353 12.40 -22.19 -5.26
CA LEU A 353 13.60 -23.01 -5.40
C LEU A 353 14.73 -22.28 -6.14
N GLN A 354 14.42 -21.50 -7.19
CA GLN A 354 15.43 -20.65 -7.85
C GLN A 354 15.98 -19.57 -6.91
N LEU A 355 15.14 -18.96 -6.07
CA LEU A 355 15.57 -17.96 -5.11
C LEU A 355 16.48 -18.57 -4.02
N LEU A 356 16.14 -19.76 -3.53
CA LEU A 356 16.95 -20.53 -2.57
C LEU A 356 18.30 -20.94 -3.16
N GLN A 357 18.32 -21.38 -4.41
CA GLN A 357 19.56 -21.77 -5.11
C GLN A 357 20.45 -20.55 -5.41
N GLN A 358 19.87 -19.36 -5.59
CA GLN A 358 20.60 -18.10 -5.73
C GLN A 358 21.26 -17.68 -4.41
N MET A 359 20.56 -17.83 -3.29
CA MET A 359 21.12 -17.54 -1.97
C MET A 359 22.23 -18.52 -1.56
N GLU A 360 22.11 -19.81 -1.88
CA GLU A 360 23.19 -20.79 -1.65
C GLU A 360 24.45 -20.51 -2.46
N MET A 361 24.33 -19.88 -3.65
CA MET A 361 25.48 -19.45 -4.43
C MET A 361 26.14 -18.17 -3.90
N GLU A 362 25.40 -17.32 -3.19
CA GLU A 362 25.92 -16.09 -2.57
C GLU A 362 26.64 -16.35 -1.24
N ASP A 363 26.31 -17.45 -0.54
CA ASP A 363 26.95 -17.88 0.71
C ASP A 363 28.17 -18.81 0.53
N ALA A 364 28.57 -19.10 -0.72
CA ALA A 364 29.81 -19.83 -0.97
C ALA A 364 31.03 -18.97 -0.55
N PRO A 365 31.89 -19.42 0.39
CA PRO A 365 33.02 -18.64 0.85
C PRO A 365 33.99 -18.38 -0.29
N LYS A 366 34.22 -17.09 -0.60
CA LYS A 366 35.28 -16.65 -1.52
C LYS A 366 36.61 -17.16 -1.00
N SER A 367 37.16 -18.19 -1.65
CA SER A 367 38.50 -18.70 -1.39
C SER A 367 39.52 -17.56 -1.41
N GLU A 368 40.12 -17.28 -0.26
CA GLU A 368 41.23 -16.35 -0.11
C GLU A 368 42.40 -16.82 -0.98
N LYS A 369 42.87 -15.93 -1.87
CA LYS A 369 44.21 -16.06 -2.45
C LYS A 369 45.21 -15.48 -1.45
N PRO A 370 46.23 -16.22 -1.01
CA PRO A 370 47.27 -15.65 -0.16
C PRO A 370 48.13 -14.68 -0.99
N ALA A 371 48.08 -13.40 -0.65
CA ALA A 371 48.98 -12.39 -1.19
C ALA A 371 50.39 -12.60 -0.63
N GLY A 372 51.36 -12.62 -1.54
CA GLY A 372 52.75 -13.02 -1.28
C GLY A 372 53.45 -12.25 -0.17
N VAL A 373 54.19 -13.02 0.63
CA VAL A 373 55.29 -12.58 1.49
C VAL A 373 56.33 -11.85 0.63
N LYS A 374 56.43 -10.52 0.76
CA LYS A 374 57.63 -9.80 0.31
C LYS A 374 58.70 -9.90 1.38
N GLN A 375 59.62 -10.84 1.17
CA GLN A 375 60.98 -10.74 1.71
C GLN A 375 61.58 -9.41 1.27
N GLY A 376 62.07 -8.65 2.24
CA GLY A 376 62.70 -7.35 2.05
C GLY A 376 63.65 -7.07 3.19
N LEU A 377 64.66 -7.94 3.32
CA LEU A 377 65.91 -7.66 4.01
C LEU A 377 66.41 -6.27 3.61
N ARG A 378 66.86 -5.46 4.57
CA ARG A 378 68.22 -4.92 4.53
C ARG A 378 68.74 -4.54 5.94
N PRO A 379 70.04 -4.72 6.16
CA PRO A 379 70.73 -4.52 7.44
C PRO A 379 71.17 -3.07 7.59
N TRP A 380 71.38 -2.63 8.84
CA TRP A 380 72.64 -2.14 9.44
C TRP A 380 72.32 -1.71 10.86
#